data_AF-A0A8B8J154-F1
#
_entry.id   AF-A0A8B8J154-F1
#
_cell.length_a   1.000
_cell.length_b   1.000
_cell.length_c   1.000
_cell.angle_alpha   90.00
_cell.angle_beta   90.00
_cell.angle_gamma   90.00
#
_symmetry.space_group_name_H-M   'P 1'
#
loop_
_entity.id
_entity.type
_entity.pdbx_description
1 polymer ?
#
loop_
_entity_poly.entity_id
_entity_poly.type
_entity_poly.pdbx_seq_one_letter_code
_entity_poly.pdbx_strand_id
1 'polypeptide(L)'
;MACAKHQHNYNYNGCRLGWKRSGLGGEEVVGLALLQLLDCITSDALPANRGNHVDHHLREAWAEWLLTWKHEDEGTHVREETGLLLVRTVEICAGRSGSVEPATARSEFDWLARLTSSVCRRLQRRMLLLQGTPKNLATSEEDKAIEAEMRELAQCVLQRSPSLSNQTKQTFFTVTKSFYYAAHCPSASLDHHISKVLFEPIAQSGCI
;
A
#
# COMPACT_ATOMS: atom_id res chain seq x y z
N MET A 1 28.45 -39.89 -16.59
CA MET A 1 27.75 -38.94 -17.47
C MET A 1 27.26 -37.79 -16.61
N ALA A 2 27.90 -36.63 -16.74
CA ALA A 2 27.58 -35.41 -16.00
C ALA A 2 26.61 -34.57 -16.85
N CYS A 3 25.48 -34.16 -16.28
CA CYS A 3 24.56 -33.22 -16.93
C CYS A 3 24.72 -31.84 -16.28
N ALA A 4 25.02 -30.86 -17.12
CA ALA A 4 25.49 -29.53 -16.78
C ALA A 4 24.42 -28.68 -16.09
N LYS A 5 24.81 -27.99 -15.02
CA LYS A 5 24.02 -26.93 -14.38
C LYS A 5 24.01 -25.71 -15.30
N HIS A 6 22.85 -25.39 -15.88
CA HIS A 6 22.61 -24.10 -16.52
C HIS A 6 22.49 -23.04 -15.41
N GLN A 7 23.55 -22.27 -15.24
CA GLN A 7 23.60 -21.15 -14.30
C GLN A 7 23.07 -19.91 -15.02
N HIS A 8 21.78 -19.61 -14.83
CA HIS A 8 21.24 -18.31 -15.22
C HIS A 8 21.83 -17.24 -14.30
N ASN A 9 22.83 -16.53 -14.82
CA ASN A 9 23.44 -15.38 -14.19
C ASN A 9 22.48 -14.18 -14.34
N TYR A 10 21.53 -14.05 -13.41
CA TYR A 10 20.74 -12.83 -13.30
C TYR A 10 21.64 -11.74 -12.70
N ASN A 11 22.18 -10.92 -13.60
CA ASN A 11 23.00 -9.76 -13.28
C ASN A 11 22.09 -8.69 -12.65
N TYR A 12 21.90 -8.75 -11.33
CA TYR A 12 21.25 -7.70 -10.53
C TYR A 12 22.17 -6.47 -10.49
N ASN A 13 22.13 -5.66 -11.56
CA ASN A 13 22.72 -4.32 -11.60
C ASN A 13 21.61 -3.27 -11.71
N GLY A 14 20.66 -3.29 -10.77
CA GLY A 14 19.67 -2.24 -10.57
C GLY A 14 20.09 -1.35 -9.40
N CYS A 15 20.35 -0.07 -9.69
CA CYS A 15 20.50 1.04 -8.75
C CYS A 15 21.65 0.97 -7.73
N ARG A 16 22.90 1.03 -8.21
CA ARG A 16 24.06 1.43 -7.41
C ARG A 16 24.60 2.77 -7.89
N LEU A 17 23.85 3.84 -7.69
CA LEU A 17 24.36 5.21 -7.85
C LEU A 17 24.94 5.66 -6.51
N GLY A 18 26.27 5.60 -6.39
CA GLY A 18 27.01 6.06 -5.22
C GLY A 18 26.96 7.58 -5.12
N TRP A 19 26.40 8.11 -4.03
CA TRP A 19 26.27 9.55 -3.84
C TRP A 19 27.21 10.04 -2.75
N LYS A 20 28.19 10.85 -3.18
CA LYS A 20 29.08 11.62 -2.32
C LYS A 20 28.23 12.75 -1.71
N ARG A 21 27.96 12.63 -0.41
CA ARG A 21 27.08 13.49 0.36
C ARG A 21 27.88 14.71 0.85
N SER A 22 27.69 15.87 0.25
CA SER A 22 28.17 17.14 0.82
C SER A 22 27.20 18.27 0.50
N GLY A 23 26.43 18.72 1.50
CA GLY A 23 25.80 20.05 1.50
C GLY A 23 24.26 20.15 1.45
N LEU A 24 23.51 19.05 1.38
CA LEU A 24 22.04 19.10 1.27
C LEU A 24 21.36 19.07 2.65
N GLY A 25 20.35 19.90 2.85
CA GLY A 25 19.50 19.89 4.05
C GLY A 25 18.65 18.62 4.15
N GLY A 26 18.18 18.26 5.35
CA GLY A 26 17.44 17.00 5.58
C GLY A 26 16.19 16.82 4.70
N GLU A 27 15.45 17.89 4.44
CA GLU A 27 14.25 17.87 3.57
C GLU A 27 14.60 17.63 2.10
N GLU A 28 15.71 18.20 1.63
CA GLU A 28 16.20 18.03 0.26
C GLU A 28 16.67 16.59 0.03
N VAL A 29 17.26 15.96 1.04
CA VAL A 29 17.64 14.54 1.01
C VAL A 29 16.42 13.62 0.95
N VAL A 30 15.35 13.90 1.72
CA VAL A 30 14.12 13.10 1.70
C VAL A 30 13.40 13.24 0.36
N GLY A 31 13.30 14.46 -0.18
CA GLY A 31 12.69 14.69 -1.49
C GLY A 31 13.42 13.94 -2.62
N LEU A 32 14.76 13.99 -2.62
CA LEU A 32 15.57 13.26 -3.60
C LEU A 32 15.44 11.75 -3.46
N ALA A 33 15.45 11.22 -2.22
CA ALA A 33 15.28 9.79 -1.98
C ALA A 33 13.91 9.29 -2.42
N LEU A 34 12.85 10.09 -2.24
CA LEU A 34 11.52 9.77 -2.73
C LEU A 34 11.49 9.71 -4.25
N LEU A 35 12.03 10.72 -4.95
CA LEU A 35 12.09 10.73 -6.40
C LEU A 35 12.82 9.49 -6.94
N GLN A 36 13.95 9.13 -6.35
CA GLN A 36 14.70 7.92 -6.70
C GLN A 36 13.88 6.65 -6.49
N LEU A 37 13.12 6.56 -5.40
CA LEU A 37 12.24 5.41 -5.15
C LEU A 37 11.17 5.30 -6.24
N LEU A 38 10.53 6.41 -6.63
CA LEU A 38 9.52 6.42 -7.69
C LEU A 38 10.12 6.01 -9.05
N ASP A 39 11.34 6.46 -9.35
CA ASP A 39 12.09 6.06 -10.54
C ASP A 39 12.35 4.54 -10.56
N CYS A 40 12.75 3.98 -9.41
CA CYS A 40 13.01 2.55 -9.25
C CYS A 40 11.73 1.73 -9.44
N ILE A 41 10.63 2.13 -8.78
CA ILE A 41 9.32 1.47 -8.90
C ILE A 41 8.84 1.48 -10.36
N THR A 42 9.00 2.62 -11.05
CA THR A 42 8.63 2.77 -12.46
C THR A 42 9.48 1.86 -13.36
N SER A 43 10.79 1.76 -13.09
CA SER A 43 11.70 0.87 -13.83
C SER A 43 11.37 -0.61 -13.64
N ASP A 44 10.95 -1.01 -12.44
CA ASP A 44 10.63 -2.40 -12.10
C ASP A 44 9.21 -2.81 -12.50
N ALA A 45 8.34 -1.86 -12.84
CA ALA A 45 6.99 -2.13 -13.31
C ALA A 45 6.97 -3.03 -14.57
N LEU A 46 5.91 -3.83 -14.72
CA LEU A 46 5.78 -4.84 -15.77
C LEU A 46 6.07 -4.26 -17.17
N PRO A 47 6.78 -4.99 -18.06
CA PRO A 47 7.11 -4.50 -19.40
C PRO A 47 5.89 -4.13 -20.25
N ALA A 48 4.76 -4.84 -20.09
CA ALA A 48 3.49 -4.53 -20.76
C ALA A 48 2.88 -3.19 -20.31
N ASN A 49 3.39 -2.64 -19.20
CA ASN A 49 2.95 -1.42 -18.56
C ASN A 49 3.98 -0.28 -18.70
N ARG A 50 5.11 -0.52 -19.38
CA ARG A 50 6.15 0.49 -19.63
C ARG A 50 5.67 1.49 -20.68
N GLY A 51 5.05 2.56 -20.21
CA GLY A 51 4.83 3.80 -20.95
C GLY A 51 4.97 5.01 -20.04
N ASN A 52 5.05 6.21 -20.62
CA ASN A 52 5.15 7.50 -19.89
C ASN A 52 4.00 7.73 -18.88
N HIS A 53 2.95 6.90 -18.92
CA HIS A 53 1.78 6.99 -18.06
C HIS A 53 2.03 6.50 -16.63
N VAL A 54 2.83 5.44 -16.41
CA VAL A 54 3.08 4.92 -15.04
C VAL A 54 3.87 5.92 -14.20
N ASP A 55 4.95 6.46 -14.77
CA ASP A 55 5.78 7.49 -14.10
C ASP A 55 4.94 8.71 -13.73
N HIS A 56 4.18 9.24 -14.69
CA HIS A 56 3.36 10.43 -14.50
C HIS A 56 2.29 10.23 -13.43
N HIS A 57 1.48 9.17 -13.54
CA HIS A 57 0.41 8.90 -12.57
C HIS A 57 0.95 8.57 -11.17
N LEU A 58 2.10 7.90 -11.08
CA LEU A 58 2.72 7.62 -9.79
C LEU A 58 3.20 8.91 -9.12
N ARG A 59 3.92 9.78 -9.85
CA ARG A 59 4.34 11.09 -9.32
C ARG A 59 3.16 11.96 -8.94
N GLU A 60 2.11 11.97 -9.75
CA GLU A 60 0.87 12.72 -9.50
C GLU A 60 0.21 12.27 -8.20
N ALA A 61 -0.02 10.95 -8.03
CA ALA A 61 -0.64 10.42 -6.81
C ALA A 61 0.18 10.72 -5.53
N TRP A 62 1.51 10.61 -5.60
CA TRP A 62 2.38 10.94 -4.47
C TRP A 62 2.43 12.44 -4.19
N ALA A 63 2.38 13.29 -5.22
CA ALA A 63 2.31 14.74 -5.07
C ALA A 63 0.97 15.18 -4.46
N GLU A 64 -0.16 14.65 -4.92
CA GLU A 64 -1.49 14.87 -4.33
C GLU A 64 -1.47 14.51 -2.84
N TRP A 65 -0.98 13.31 -2.51
CA TRP A 65 -0.88 12.88 -1.12
C TRP A 65 0.00 13.81 -0.28
N LEU A 66 1.19 14.19 -0.76
CA LEU A 66 2.08 15.12 -0.04
C LEU A 66 1.45 16.50 0.17
N LEU A 67 0.70 17.01 -0.80
CA LEU A 67 -0.02 18.29 -0.68
C LEU A 67 -1.10 18.23 0.42
N THR A 68 -1.76 17.09 0.59
CA THR A 68 -2.75 16.89 1.67
C THR A 68 -2.13 16.85 3.08
N TRP A 69 -0.81 16.71 3.19
CA TRP A 69 -0.08 16.79 4.47
C TRP A 69 0.32 18.23 4.84
N LYS A 70 0.47 19.14 3.87
CA LYS A 70 0.88 20.53 4.14
C LYS A 70 -0.21 21.41 4.73
N HIS A 71 -1.48 21.09 4.49
CA HIS A 71 -2.62 21.80 5.06
C HIS A 71 -3.05 21.12 6.38
N GLU A 72 -2.33 21.41 7.47
CA GLU A 72 -2.70 20.92 8.81
C GLU A 72 -3.93 21.63 9.40
N ASP A 73 -4.35 22.79 8.85
CA ASP A 73 -5.20 23.75 9.60
C ASP A 73 -6.59 24.05 9.02
N GLU A 74 -6.99 23.48 7.88
CA GLU A 74 -8.33 23.75 7.31
C GLU A 74 -9.18 22.48 7.26
N GLY A 75 -10.01 22.32 8.29
CA GLY A 75 -10.82 21.14 8.61
C GLY A 75 -11.92 20.76 7.61
N THR A 76 -11.69 20.86 6.30
CA THR A 76 -12.69 20.54 5.27
C THR A 76 -12.16 19.76 4.06
N HIS A 77 -10.84 19.67 3.83
CA HIS A 77 -10.33 18.81 2.74
C HIS A 77 -10.14 17.36 3.22
N VAL A 78 -10.75 16.42 2.49
CA VAL A 78 -10.56 14.98 2.68
C VAL A 78 -9.09 14.68 2.40
N ARG A 79 -8.26 14.61 3.46
CA ARG A 79 -6.87 14.16 3.37
C ARG A 79 -6.83 12.82 2.64
N GLU A 80 -6.02 12.75 1.58
CA GLU A 80 -5.73 11.47 0.94
C GLU A 80 -4.99 10.61 1.98
N GLU A 81 -5.59 9.49 2.31
CA GLU A 81 -5.10 8.64 3.38
C GLU A 81 -4.02 7.71 2.82
N THR A 82 -3.00 7.39 3.64
CA THR A 82 -1.84 6.57 3.24
C THR A 82 -2.24 5.22 2.63
N GLY A 83 -3.25 4.55 3.16
CA GLY A 83 -3.83 3.35 2.57
C GLY A 83 -4.36 3.57 1.16
N LEU A 84 -5.04 4.69 0.88
CA LEU A 84 -5.48 5.01 -0.48
C LEU A 84 -4.30 5.26 -1.43
N LEU A 85 -3.26 5.96 -0.98
CA LEU A 85 -2.02 6.13 -1.75
C LEU A 85 -1.39 4.77 -2.09
N LEU A 86 -1.34 3.83 -1.14
CA LEU A 86 -0.81 2.48 -1.37
C LEU A 86 -1.66 1.71 -2.39
N VAL A 87 -2.99 1.81 -2.32
CA VAL A 87 -3.88 1.21 -3.33
C VAL A 87 -3.58 1.79 -4.71
N ARG A 88 -3.54 3.11 -4.85
CA ARG A 88 -3.24 3.78 -6.13
C ARG A 88 -1.88 3.37 -6.67
N THR A 89 -0.86 3.32 -5.82
CA THR A 89 0.49 2.87 -6.17
C THR A 89 0.46 1.44 -6.75
N VAL A 90 -0.23 0.50 -6.09
CA VAL A 90 -0.35 -0.88 -6.58
C VAL A 90 -1.12 -0.95 -7.90
N GLU A 91 -2.24 -0.23 -8.03
CA GLU A 91 -3.03 -0.21 -9.27
C GLU A 91 -2.25 0.39 -10.45
N ILE A 92 -1.48 1.47 -10.21
CA ILE A 92 -0.63 2.12 -11.22
C ILE A 92 0.50 1.18 -11.66
N CYS A 93 1.22 0.59 -10.71
CA CYS A 93 2.31 -0.36 -11.03
C CYS A 93 1.80 -1.58 -11.78
N ALA A 94 0.56 -2.01 -11.50
CA ALA A 94 -0.07 -3.14 -12.17
C ALA A 94 -0.82 -2.78 -13.47
N GLY A 95 -0.88 -1.50 -13.84
CA GLY A 95 -1.44 -1.04 -15.11
C GLY A 95 -2.96 -0.95 -15.15
N ARG A 96 -3.59 -0.90 -13.97
CA ARG A 96 -5.05 -0.91 -13.83
C ARG A 96 -5.66 0.47 -13.62
N SER A 97 -4.85 1.53 -13.64
CA SER A 97 -5.29 2.91 -13.36
C SER A 97 -5.56 3.77 -14.61
N GLY A 98 -5.30 3.27 -15.82
CA GLY A 98 -5.35 4.05 -17.07
C GLY A 98 -6.57 3.83 -17.98
N SER A 99 -7.53 2.98 -17.58
CA SER A 99 -8.70 2.63 -18.40
C SER A 99 -9.88 3.58 -18.15
N VAL A 100 -10.62 3.93 -19.20
CA VAL A 100 -11.91 4.64 -19.08
C VAL A 100 -12.93 3.64 -18.54
N GLU A 101 -13.03 3.59 -17.22
CA GLU A 101 -13.98 2.70 -16.55
C GLU A 101 -15.43 3.18 -16.71
N PRO A 102 -16.41 2.26 -16.85
CA PRO A 102 -17.82 2.63 -16.90
C PRO A 102 -18.24 3.33 -15.59
N ALA A 103 -19.31 4.14 -15.65
CA ALA A 103 -19.76 4.92 -14.49
C ALA A 103 -20.02 4.07 -13.24
N THR A 104 -20.49 2.84 -13.40
CA THR A 104 -20.72 1.87 -12.32
C THR A 104 -19.41 1.44 -11.65
N ALA A 105 -18.37 1.15 -12.43
CA ALA A 105 -17.04 0.81 -11.93
C ALA A 105 -16.41 1.97 -11.17
N ARG A 106 -16.58 3.20 -11.66
CA ARG A 106 -16.14 4.42 -10.96
C ARG A 106 -16.84 4.57 -9.61
N SER A 107 -18.16 4.39 -9.57
CA SER A 107 -18.91 4.48 -8.30
C SER A 107 -18.50 3.42 -7.29
N GLU A 108 -18.20 2.19 -7.74
CA GLU A 108 -17.71 1.12 -6.87
C GLU A 108 -16.28 1.41 -6.39
N PHE A 109 -15.41 1.91 -7.25
CA PHE A 109 -14.06 2.34 -6.87
C PHE A 109 -14.11 3.45 -5.82
N ASP A 110 -14.91 4.49 -6.04
CA ASP A 110 -15.06 5.61 -5.11
C ASP A 110 -15.62 5.14 -3.76
N TRP A 111 -16.55 4.18 -3.76
CA TRP A 111 -17.07 3.56 -2.56
C TRP A 111 -15.97 2.83 -1.76
N LEU A 112 -15.20 1.97 -2.43
CA LEU A 112 -14.09 1.23 -1.80
C LEU A 112 -12.99 2.17 -1.31
N ALA A 113 -12.68 3.24 -2.05
CA ALA A 113 -11.73 4.27 -1.65
C ALA A 113 -12.17 4.99 -0.38
N ARG A 114 -13.46 5.31 -0.25
CA ARG A 114 -14.03 5.90 0.97
C ARG A 114 -13.94 4.96 2.17
N LEU A 115 -14.33 3.69 2.02
CA LEU A 115 -14.23 2.69 3.08
C LEU A 115 -12.77 2.51 3.53
N THR A 116 -11.86 2.32 2.58
CA THR A 116 -10.42 2.11 2.83
C THR A 116 -9.82 3.30 3.58
N SER A 117 -10.06 4.52 3.09
CA SER A 117 -9.56 5.74 3.71
C SER A 117 -10.11 5.94 5.12
N SER A 118 -11.40 5.66 5.33
CA SER A 118 -12.04 5.77 6.64
C SER A 118 -11.42 4.81 7.65
N VAL A 119 -11.35 3.51 7.30
CA VAL A 119 -10.80 2.47 8.16
C VAL A 119 -9.33 2.73 8.46
N CYS A 120 -8.49 2.94 7.44
CA CYS A 120 -7.05 3.09 7.63
C CYS A 120 -6.72 4.35 8.45
N ARG A 121 -7.45 5.46 8.27
CA ARG A 121 -7.29 6.68 9.08
C ARG A 121 -7.60 6.44 10.55
N ARG A 122 -8.73 5.79 10.87
CA ARG A 122 -9.13 5.49 12.26
C ARG A 122 -8.12 4.55 12.93
N LEU A 123 -7.67 3.52 12.21
CA LEU A 123 -6.66 2.59 12.70
C LEU A 123 -5.31 3.26 12.96
N GLN A 124 -4.82 4.10 12.05
CA GLN A 124 -3.58 4.86 12.25
C GLN A 124 -3.68 5.80 13.45
N ARG A 125 -4.78 6.55 13.56
CA ARG A 125 -5.04 7.43 14.70
C ARG A 125 -5.01 6.65 16.01
N ARG A 126 -5.66 5.47 16.06
CA ARG A 126 -5.64 4.58 17.22
C ARG A 126 -4.23 4.11 17.55
N MET A 127 -3.43 3.71 16.56
CA MET A 127 -2.04 3.29 16.76
C MET A 127 -1.19 4.42 17.37
N LEU A 128 -1.36 5.66 16.90
CA LEU A 128 -0.66 6.83 17.46
C LEU A 128 -1.08 7.14 18.90
N LEU A 129 -2.38 7.08 19.22
CA LEU A 129 -2.89 7.33 20.57
C LEU A 129 -2.43 6.26 21.57
N LEU A 130 -2.40 4.99 21.17
CA LEU A 130 -1.96 3.88 22.03
C LEU A 130 -0.45 3.91 22.32
N GLN A 131 0.35 4.61 21.51
CA GLN A 131 1.78 4.83 21.80
C GLN A 131 2.01 5.90 22.89
N GLY A 132 1.00 6.72 23.23
CA GLY A 132 1.16 7.87 24.14
C GLY A 132 0.36 7.85 25.45
N THR A 133 -0.72 7.06 25.57
CA THR A 133 -1.60 7.09 26.76
C THR A 133 -2.27 5.74 27.08
N PRO A 134 -2.50 5.42 28.37
CA PRO A 134 -3.11 4.16 28.76
C PRO A 134 -4.62 4.13 28.46
N LYS A 135 -5.00 3.29 27.48
CA LYS A 135 -6.23 2.48 27.27
C LYS A 135 -7.64 2.99 27.61
N ASN A 136 -7.84 4.21 28.09
CA ASN A 136 -9.16 4.73 28.41
C ASN A 136 -9.36 6.04 27.66
N LEU A 137 -10.13 6.01 26.57
CA LEU A 137 -11.06 7.07 26.13
C LEU A 137 -11.50 6.79 24.68
N ALA A 138 -12.80 6.49 24.52
CA ALA A 138 -13.57 6.44 23.26
C ALA A 138 -13.41 5.25 22.28
N THR A 139 -13.10 4.04 22.74
CA THR A 139 -12.87 2.88 21.83
C THR A 139 -14.14 2.22 21.27
N SER A 140 -15.28 2.20 21.96
CA SER A 140 -16.43 1.35 21.54
C SER A 140 -17.10 1.73 20.20
N GLU A 141 -17.42 3.02 19.98
CA GLU A 141 -18.14 3.42 18.77
C GLU A 141 -17.24 3.49 17.54
N GLU A 142 -15.99 3.91 17.70
CA GLU A 142 -15.00 3.90 16.61
C GLU A 142 -14.65 2.46 16.20
N ASP A 143 -14.51 1.55 17.17
CA ASP A 143 -14.29 0.13 16.88
C ASP A 143 -15.49 -0.50 16.16
N LYS A 144 -16.73 -0.19 16.57
CA LYS A 144 -17.94 -0.63 15.85
C LYS A 144 -17.98 -0.11 14.41
N ALA A 145 -17.60 1.15 14.19
CA ALA A 145 -17.57 1.75 12.87
C ALA A 145 -16.49 1.11 11.98
N ILE A 146 -15.29 0.86 12.52
CA ILE A 146 -14.22 0.10 11.85
C ILE A 146 -14.73 -1.29 11.47
N GLU A 147 -15.35 -2.03 12.40
CA GLU A 147 -15.88 -3.38 12.14
C GLU A 147 -16.98 -3.39 11.09
N ALA A 148 -17.88 -2.39 11.11
CA ALA A 148 -18.94 -2.27 10.11
C ALA A 148 -18.37 -2.01 8.71
N GLU A 149 -17.45 -1.05 8.58
CA GLU A 149 -16.83 -0.70 7.30
C GLU A 149 -15.92 -1.83 6.78
N MET A 150 -15.20 -2.55 7.66
CA MET A 150 -14.41 -3.72 7.27
C MET A 150 -15.29 -4.87 6.78
N ARG A 151 -16.43 -5.11 7.45
CA ARG A 151 -17.40 -6.12 7.00
C ARG A 151 -17.97 -5.74 5.64
N GLU A 152 -18.30 -4.48 5.43
CA GLU A 152 -18.80 -3.99 4.15
C GLU A 152 -17.74 -4.14 3.05
N LEU A 153 -16.48 -3.76 3.33
CA LEU A 153 -15.37 -3.94 2.40
C LEU A 153 -15.20 -5.42 2.00
N ALA A 154 -15.25 -6.33 2.99
CA ALA A 154 -15.21 -7.77 2.73
C ALA A 154 -16.39 -8.23 1.87
N GLN A 155 -17.60 -7.72 2.12
CA GLN A 155 -18.78 -8.02 1.30
C GLN A 155 -18.60 -7.55 -0.14
N CYS A 156 -18.14 -6.32 -0.39
CA CYS A 156 -17.90 -5.81 -1.73
C CYS A 156 -16.90 -6.68 -2.52
N VAL A 157 -15.89 -7.21 -1.84
CA VAL A 157 -14.84 -8.05 -2.43
C VAL A 157 -15.34 -9.47 -2.72
N LEU A 158 -16.19 -10.02 -1.85
CA LEU A 158 -16.78 -11.36 -2.01
C LEU A 158 -17.94 -11.38 -3.01
N GLN A 159 -18.67 -10.26 -3.13
CA GLN A 159 -19.72 -10.10 -4.12
C GLN A 159 -19.11 -9.99 -5.52
N ARG A 160 -19.47 -10.94 -6.39
CA ARG A 160 -19.14 -10.89 -7.82
C ARG A 160 -20.01 -9.82 -8.50
N SER A 161 -19.47 -8.61 -8.64
CA SER A 161 -19.98 -7.62 -9.60
C SER A 161 -19.05 -7.59 -10.82
N PRO A 162 -19.59 -7.40 -12.04
CA PRO A 162 -18.78 -7.25 -13.24
C PRO A 162 -18.22 -5.83 -13.42
N SER A 163 -18.64 -4.86 -12.58
CA SER A 163 -18.28 -3.45 -12.71
C SER A 163 -16.81 -3.20 -12.42
N LEU A 164 -16.30 -3.59 -11.25
CA LEU A 164 -14.89 -3.42 -10.91
C LEU A 164 -14.14 -4.75 -10.92
N SER A 165 -12.91 -4.76 -11.43
CA SER A 165 -12.10 -5.98 -11.50
C SER A 165 -11.89 -6.60 -10.11
N ASN A 166 -11.96 -7.93 -10.01
CA ASN A 166 -11.69 -8.62 -8.76
C ASN A 166 -10.28 -8.32 -8.22
N GLN A 167 -9.30 -8.12 -9.12
CA GLN A 167 -7.95 -7.75 -8.74
C GLN A 167 -7.91 -6.40 -8.02
N THR A 168 -8.58 -5.38 -8.56
CA THR A 168 -8.68 -4.05 -7.93
C THR A 168 -9.38 -4.13 -6.57
N LYS A 169 -10.49 -4.87 -6.45
CA LYS A 169 -11.16 -5.09 -5.17
C LYS A 169 -10.22 -5.73 -4.14
N GLN A 170 -9.47 -6.75 -4.56
CA GLN A 170 -8.49 -7.43 -3.71
C GLN A 170 -7.33 -6.51 -3.30
N THR A 171 -6.93 -5.55 -4.14
CA THR A 171 -5.95 -4.53 -3.75
C THR A 171 -6.45 -3.70 -2.57
N PHE A 172 -7.67 -3.14 -2.66
CA PHE A 172 -8.29 -2.40 -1.55
C PHE A 172 -8.35 -3.24 -0.28
N PHE A 173 -8.80 -4.50 -0.40
CA PHE A 173 -8.94 -5.38 0.75
C PHE A 173 -7.60 -5.75 1.37
N THR A 174 -6.59 -6.05 0.56
CA THR A 174 -5.24 -6.41 1.02
C THR A 174 -4.61 -5.27 1.79
N VAL A 175 -4.65 -4.06 1.26
CA VAL A 175 -4.11 -2.87 1.93
C VAL A 175 -4.86 -2.60 3.23
N THR A 176 -6.19 -2.61 3.22
CA THR A 176 -6.96 -2.34 4.44
C THR A 176 -6.71 -3.42 5.51
N LYS A 177 -6.60 -4.69 5.11
CA LYS A 177 -6.25 -5.79 6.02
C LYS A 177 -4.86 -5.63 6.64
N SER A 178 -3.87 -5.10 5.93
CA SER A 178 -2.55 -4.88 6.53
C SER A 178 -2.60 -3.81 7.62
N PHE A 179 -3.36 -2.72 7.43
CA PHE A 179 -3.59 -1.73 8.49
C PHE A 179 -4.35 -2.34 9.67
N TYR A 180 -5.42 -3.08 9.38
CA TYR A 180 -6.23 -3.72 10.41
C TYR A 180 -5.40 -4.69 11.25
N TYR A 181 -4.57 -5.51 10.60
CA TYR A 181 -3.66 -6.42 11.26
C TYR A 181 -2.61 -5.68 12.11
N ALA A 182 -1.96 -4.65 11.57
CA ALA A 182 -0.96 -3.88 12.31
C ALA A 182 -1.53 -3.19 13.57
N ALA A 183 -2.79 -2.75 13.52
CA ALA A 183 -3.46 -2.11 14.64
C ALA A 183 -3.94 -3.08 15.73
N HIS A 184 -4.21 -4.34 15.38
CA HIS A 184 -4.76 -5.35 16.30
C HIS A 184 -3.74 -6.40 16.74
N CYS A 185 -2.67 -6.61 15.99
CA CYS A 185 -1.61 -7.55 16.33
C CYS A 185 -0.68 -6.94 17.40
N PRO A 186 -0.52 -7.59 18.56
CA PRO A 186 0.45 -7.14 19.56
C PRO A 186 1.87 -7.15 18.97
N SER A 187 2.71 -6.17 19.33
CA SER A 187 4.07 -6.04 18.77
C SER A 187 4.90 -7.32 18.91
N ALA A 188 4.86 -7.99 20.08
CA ALA A 188 5.58 -9.23 20.30
C ALA A 188 5.11 -10.38 19.38
N SER A 189 3.83 -10.40 19.01
CA SER A 189 3.28 -11.36 18.05
C SER A 189 3.65 -10.98 16.61
N LEU A 190 3.69 -9.68 16.29
CA LEU A 190 4.09 -9.19 14.98
C LEU A 190 5.51 -9.62 14.63
N ASP A 191 6.48 -9.44 15.54
CA ASP A 191 7.87 -9.85 15.34
C ASP A 191 8.00 -11.36 15.11
N HIS A 192 7.23 -12.15 15.88
CA HIS A 192 7.16 -13.59 15.69
C HIS A 192 6.60 -13.97 14.31
N HIS A 193 5.50 -13.33 13.89
CA HIS A 193 4.90 -13.58 12.59
C HIS A 193 5.83 -13.18 11.43
N ILE A 194 6.54 -12.05 11.55
CA ILE A 194 7.55 -11.62 10.58
C ILE A 194 8.64 -12.69 10.46
N SER A 195 9.17 -13.16 11.60
CA SER A 195 10.20 -14.20 11.62
C SER A 195 9.74 -15.47 10.89
N LYS A 196 8.55 -15.94 11.24
CA LYS A 196 7.96 -17.17 10.68
C LYS A 196 7.69 -17.06 9.19
N VAL A 197 7.17 -15.93 8.71
CA VAL A 197 6.73 -15.78 7.32
C VAL A 197 7.90 -15.47 6.38
N LEU A 198 8.88 -14.67 6.81
CA LEU A 198 9.94 -14.18 5.92
C LEU A 198 11.23 -15.00 6.00
N PHE A 199 11.54 -15.61 7.14
CA PHE A 199 12.87 -16.18 7.38
C PHE A 199 12.86 -17.68 7.69
N GLU A 200 11.73 -18.24 8.10
CA GLU A 200 11.66 -19.67 8.36
C GLU A 200 11.23 -20.45 7.11
N PRO A 201 12.05 -21.41 6.64
CA PRO A 201 11.69 -22.23 5.49
C PRO A 201 10.51 -23.15 5.86
N ILE A 202 9.57 -23.30 4.94
CA ILE A 202 8.51 -24.30 5.07
C ILE A 202 9.17 -25.67 4.98
N ALA A 203 9.13 -26.45 6.06
CA ALA A 203 9.56 -27.83 6.02
C ALA A 203 8.73 -28.55 4.95
N GLN A 204 9.37 -28.95 3.85
CA GLN A 204 8.75 -29.84 2.88
C GLN A 204 8.64 -31.19 3.57
N SER A 205 7.48 -31.47 4.18
CA SER A 205 7.10 -32.82 4.56
C SER A 205 7.19 -33.68 3.30
N GLY A 206 8.14 -34.62 3.31
CA GLY A 206 8.63 -35.29 2.11
C GLY A 206 7.54 -35.89 1.23
N CYS A 207 7.63 -35.62 -0.08
CA CYS A 207 7.21 -36.60 -1.06
C CYS A 207 8.22 -37.75 -1.01
N ILE A 208 7.83 -38.84 -0.34
CA ILE A 208 8.41 -40.18 -0.53
C ILE A 208 7.52 -40.90 -1.52
#